data_AF-W7DLH9-F1
#
_entry.id   AF-W7DLH9-F1
#
_cell.length_a   1.000
_cell.length_b   1.000
_cell.length_c   1.000
_cell.angle_alpha   90.00
_cell.angle_beta   90.00
_cell.angle_gamma   90.00
#
_symmetry.space_group_name_H-M   'P 1'
#
loop_
_entity.id
_entity.type
_entity.pdbx_description
1 polymer ?
#
loop_
_entity_poly.entity_id
_entity_poly.type
_entity_poly.pdbx_seq_one_letter_code
_entity_poly.pdbx_strand_id
1 'polypeptide(L)'
;MRSVFFELNGLIKSELGFFTALNGNVRASLSGLLLADETRDASVVKQLIQYYQELIDVKFSRSEFTYFAAYLLLKQENEDVPEIAKRAKEIHRCLKKFHPFLTGPEDATSSVMLATLDAKLSPQAIADIVEFYFQEFADLDFHKNNGLQALAATSALLYGKKDRTFVARVRSLLNELDKNDMKVKELYYNTIGILAYVLDGKKLDSRFFELVAGLSELPGLKFFGKTFATALAMSLYTEEITGQMNQEQVENLMVSVHVLIAMEQASAVAATAAASAAAASSS
;
A
#
# COMPACT_ATOMS: atom_id res chain seq x y z
N MET A 1 -14.05 19.85 -9.60
CA MET A 1 -13.18 18.66 -9.51
C MET A 1 -12.12 18.63 -10.60
N ARG A 2 -12.47 18.62 -11.90
CA ARG A 2 -11.48 18.48 -12.98
C ARG A 2 -10.44 19.62 -13.04
N SER A 3 -10.80 20.89 -12.81
CA SER A 3 -9.82 22.00 -12.80
C SER A 3 -8.88 21.96 -11.59
N VAL A 4 -9.42 21.68 -10.40
CA VAL A 4 -8.67 21.61 -9.13
C VAL A 4 -7.60 20.52 -9.15
N PHE A 5 -7.90 19.37 -9.74
CA PHE A 5 -6.92 18.30 -9.93
C PHE A 5 -5.71 18.76 -10.78
N PHE A 6 -5.96 19.49 -11.87
CA PHE A 6 -4.88 19.99 -12.73
C PHE A 6 -4.07 21.10 -12.06
N GLU A 7 -4.69 21.92 -11.22
CA GLU A 7 -4.00 22.93 -10.40
C GLU A 7 -3.05 22.26 -9.38
N LEU A 8 -3.52 21.27 -8.62
CA LEU A 8 -2.69 20.52 -7.67
C LEU A 8 -1.54 19.77 -8.35
N ASN A 9 -1.84 19.09 -9.46
CA ASN A 9 -0.84 18.40 -10.26
C ASN A 9 0.22 19.37 -10.83
N GLY A 10 -0.22 20.57 -11.22
CA GLY A 10 0.67 21.66 -11.65
C GLY A 10 1.56 22.18 -10.52
N LEU A 11 0.99 22.31 -9.31
CA LEU A 11 1.71 22.83 -8.14
C LEU A 11 2.75 21.84 -7.63
N ILE A 12 2.42 20.54 -7.57
CA ILE A 12 3.40 19.49 -7.29
C ILE A 12 4.53 19.52 -8.34
N LYS A 13 4.20 19.72 -9.61
CA LYS A 13 5.20 19.81 -10.69
C LYS A 13 6.10 21.04 -10.56
N SER A 14 5.57 22.21 -10.18
CA SER A 14 6.35 23.43 -10.04
C SER A 14 7.30 23.40 -8.86
N GLU A 15 6.86 22.86 -7.72
CA GLU A 15 7.66 22.80 -6.49
C GLU A 15 8.76 21.71 -6.56
N LEU A 16 8.53 20.63 -7.32
CA LEU A 16 9.50 19.52 -7.46
C LEU A 16 10.56 19.73 -8.56
N GLY A 17 10.35 20.65 -9.50
CA GLY A 17 11.26 20.86 -10.63
C GLY A 17 11.42 19.65 -11.58
N PHE A 18 12.28 19.80 -12.59
CA PHE A 18 12.46 18.81 -13.68
C PHE A 18 13.31 17.57 -13.32
N PHE A 19 13.88 17.49 -12.11
CA PHE A 19 14.90 16.50 -11.74
C PHE A 19 14.43 15.42 -10.75
N THR A 20 13.13 15.18 -10.62
CA THR A 20 12.59 14.24 -9.62
C THR A 20 12.26 12.87 -10.19
N ALA A 21 12.42 11.83 -9.35
CA ALA A 21 12.00 10.46 -9.61
C ALA A 21 10.46 10.29 -9.65
N LEU A 22 9.71 11.39 -9.82
CA LEU A 22 8.27 11.44 -9.73
C LEU A 22 7.69 11.41 -11.15
N ASN A 23 7.35 10.21 -11.62
CA ASN A 23 6.72 10.05 -12.92
C ASN A 23 5.31 10.71 -12.96
N GLY A 24 4.74 10.88 -14.15
CA GLY A 24 3.44 11.55 -14.32
C GLY A 24 2.27 10.88 -13.57
N ASN A 25 2.34 9.57 -13.34
CA ASN A 25 1.29 8.79 -12.71
C ASN A 25 1.33 8.94 -11.18
N VAL A 26 2.51 8.89 -10.56
CA VAL A 26 2.68 9.12 -9.12
C VAL A 26 2.20 10.52 -8.75
N ARG A 27 2.46 11.51 -9.60
CA ARG A 27 1.97 12.88 -9.40
C ARG A 27 0.45 12.97 -9.45
N ALA A 28 -0.15 12.29 -10.41
CA ALA A 28 -1.60 12.19 -10.53
C ALA A 28 -2.22 11.48 -9.31
N SER A 29 -1.63 10.39 -8.84
CA SER A 29 -2.08 9.66 -7.65
C SER A 29 -2.00 10.53 -6.39
N LEU A 30 -0.88 11.20 -6.15
CA LEU A 30 -0.73 12.12 -5.02
C LEU A 30 -1.72 13.29 -5.10
N SER A 31 -1.97 13.83 -6.29
CA SER A 31 -2.98 14.88 -6.48
C SER A 31 -4.39 14.37 -6.16
N GLY A 32 -4.70 13.11 -6.51
CA GLY A 32 -5.96 12.46 -6.19
C GLY A 32 -6.14 12.26 -4.67
N LEU A 33 -5.09 11.75 -4.00
CA LEU A 33 -5.06 11.55 -2.55
C LEU A 33 -5.24 12.88 -1.78
N LEU A 34 -4.48 13.91 -2.13
CA LEU A 34 -4.62 15.24 -1.51
C LEU A 34 -6.01 15.84 -1.75
N LEU A 35 -6.59 15.63 -2.93
CA LEU A 35 -7.94 16.10 -3.24
C LEU A 35 -9.01 15.36 -2.43
N ALA A 36 -8.84 14.05 -2.22
CA ALA A 36 -9.71 13.23 -1.40
C ALA A 36 -9.69 13.66 0.07
N ASP A 37 -8.53 14.10 0.57
CA ASP A 37 -8.35 14.66 1.91
C ASP A 37 -8.85 16.11 2.06
N GLU A 38 -9.56 16.63 1.06
CA GLU A 38 -9.97 18.04 0.96
C GLU A 38 -8.80 19.05 1.07
N THR A 39 -7.57 18.57 0.93
CA THR A 39 -6.37 19.35 1.20
C THR A 39 -5.84 19.97 -0.09
N ARG A 40 -6.07 21.28 -0.22
CA ARG A 40 -5.89 22.02 -1.48
C ARG A 40 -4.85 23.13 -1.43
N ASP A 41 -4.21 23.32 -0.28
CA ASP A 41 -3.29 24.41 -0.06
C ASP A 41 -1.89 24.11 -0.62
N ALA A 42 -1.29 25.11 -1.25
CA ALA A 42 0.11 25.10 -1.66
C ALA A 42 1.06 24.80 -0.49
N SER A 43 0.67 25.19 0.73
CA SER A 43 1.42 24.90 1.96
C SER A 43 1.59 23.40 2.20
N VAL A 44 0.56 22.59 1.93
CA VAL A 44 0.60 21.14 2.13
C VAL A 44 1.51 20.48 1.09
N VAL A 45 1.50 20.96 -0.15
CA VAL A 45 2.43 20.43 -1.16
C VAL A 45 3.88 20.74 -0.80
N LYS A 46 4.16 21.92 -0.24
CA LYS A 46 5.50 22.23 0.28
C LYS A 46 5.88 21.32 1.45
N GLN A 47 4.94 21.06 2.36
CA GLN A 47 5.14 20.15 3.48
C GLN A 47 5.38 18.70 3.03
N LEU A 48 4.65 18.22 2.01
CA LEU A 48 4.88 16.92 1.39
C LEU A 48 6.33 16.78 0.88
N ILE A 49 6.83 17.84 0.23
CA ILE A 49 8.19 17.88 -0.31
C ILE A 49 9.23 17.94 0.80
N GLN A 50 8.94 18.68 1.87
CA GLN A 50 9.77 18.70 3.06
C GLN A 50 9.87 17.30 3.68
N TYR A 51 8.75 16.61 3.91
CA TYR A 51 8.74 15.26 4.49
C TYR A 51 9.41 14.22 3.59
N TYR A 52 9.27 14.38 2.26
CA TYR A 52 10.05 13.59 1.32
C TYR A 52 11.56 13.80 1.56
N GLN A 53 12.00 15.05 1.70
CA GLN A 53 13.42 15.34 1.94
C GLN A 53 13.90 14.80 3.29
N GLU A 54 13.08 14.87 4.34
CA GLU A 54 13.39 14.27 5.65
C GLU A 54 13.59 12.74 5.55
N LEU A 55 12.76 12.05 4.75
CA LEU A 55 12.95 10.62 4.46
C LEU A 55 14.25 10.34 3.69
N ILE A 56 14.63 11.21 2.75
CA ILE A 56 15.91 11.11 2.05
C ILE A 56 17.10 11.33 2.99
N ASP A 57 16.99 12.26 3.93
CA ASP A 57 18.06 12.60 4.87
C ASP A 57 18.39 11.43 5.80
N VAL A 58 17.36 10.67 6.22
CA VAL A 58 17.51 9.40 6.96
C VAL A 58 17.83 8.20 6.05
N LYS A 59 18.19 8.44 4.78
CA LYS A 59 18.67 7.43 3.82
C LYS A 59 17.61 6.51 3.23
N PHE A 60 16.35 6.90 3.15
CA PHE A 60 15.46 6.25 2.18
C PHE A 60 15.93 6.56 0.75
N SER A 61 15.70 5.60 -0.16
CA SER A 61 16.07 5.76 -1.56
C SER A 61 15.20 6.81 -2.23
N ARG A 62 15.73 7.57 -3.19
CA ARG A 62 14.90 8.44 -4.04
C ARG A 62 14.02 7.56 -4.94
N SER A 63 12.75 7.42 -4.59
CA SER A 63 11.78 6.58 -5.31
C SER A 63 10.37 7.16 -5.26
N GLU A 64 9.52 6.68 -6.15
CA GLU A 64 8.09 6.97 -6.20
C GLU A 64 7.38 6.64 -4.89
N PHE A 65 7.76 5.52 -4.26
CA PHE A 65 7.24 5.07 -2.97
C PHE A 65 7.59 5.99 -1.81
N THR A 66 8.72 6.69 -1.89
CA THR A 66 9.11 7.66 -0.85
C THR A 66 8.20 8.87 -0.84
N TYR A 67 7.59 9.23 -1.99
CA TYR A 67 6.56 10.27 -2.00
C TYR A 67 5.25 9.83 -1.36
N PHE A 68 4.84 8.58 -1.53
CA PHE A 68 3.68 8.04 -0.81
C PHE A 68 3.96 7.92 0.69
N ALA A 69 5.19 7.57 1.07
CA ALA A 69 5.61 7.56 2.48
C ALA A 69 5.59 8.98 3.08
N ALA A 70 6.04 9.99 2.33
CA ALA A 70 5.94 11.39 2.74
C ALA A 70 4.49 11.86 2.89
N TYR A 71 3.59 11.41 2.01
CA TYR A 71 2.16 11.71 2.12
C TYR A 71 1.56 11.14 3.40
N LEU A 72 1.96 9.93 3.82
CA LEU A 72 1.53 9.35 5.10
C LEU A 72 2.02 10.16 6.32
N LEU A 73 3.16 10.84 6.22
CA LEU A 73 3.66 11.73 7.27
C LEU A 73 2.84 13.01 7.42
N LEU A 74 2.14 13.46 6.36
CA LEU A 74 1.20 14.60 6.46
C LEU A 74 0.07 14.34 7.47
N LYS A 75 -0.23 13.07 7.74
CA LYS A 75 -1.31 12.63 8.63
C LYS A 75 -0.89 12.54 10.09
N GLN A 76 0.41 12.62 10.38
CA GLN A 76 0.94 12.51 11.75
C GLN A 76 0.90 13.89 12.44
N GLU A 77 -0.31 14.43 12.59
CA GLU A 77 -0.53 15.73 13.23
C GLU A 77 0.00 15.72 14.67
N ASN A 78 0.88 16.68 14.99
CA ASN A 78 1.51 16.85 16.31
C ASN A 78 2.59 15.82 16.69
N GLU A 79 3.04 14.98 15.75
CA GLU A 79 4.17 14.09 15.98
C GLU A 79 5.49 14.66 15.42
N ASP A 80 6.61 14.26 16.01
CA ASP A 80 7.95 14.63 15.55
C ASP A 80 8.30 13.80 14.30
N VAL A 81 7.95 14.34 13.13
CA VAL A 81 8.15 13.69 11.83
C VAL A 81 9.62 13.27 11.61
N PRO A 82 10.64 14.08 11.93
CA PRO A 82 12.02 13.62 11.92
C PRO A 82 12.28 12.35 12.74
N GLU A 83 11.69 12.19 13.92
CA GLU A 83 11.83 10.96 14.71
C GLU A 83 11.04 9.79 14.14
N ILE A 84 9.84 10.01 13.59
CA ILE A 84 9.11 8.97 12.85
C ILE A 84 9.95 8.49 11.66
N ALA A 85 10.54 9.40 10.88
CA ALA A 85 11.36 9.07 9.73
C ALA A 85 12.59 8.22 10.13
N LYS A 86 13.28 8.59 11.21
CA LYS A 86 14.41 7.80 11.76
C LYS A 86 13.96 6.42 12.21
N ARG A 87 12.86 6.35 12.98
CA ARG A 87 12.29 5.08 13.48
C ARG A 87 11.87 4.18 12.32
N ALA A 88 11.19 4.73 11.31
CA ALA A 88 10.82 4.04 10.08
C ALA A 88 12.04 3.48 9.36
N LYS A 89 13.14 4.24 9.27
CA LYS A 89 14.37 3.75 8.65
C LYS A 89 14.99 2.58 9.42
N GLU A 90 14.98 2.62 10.75
CA GLU A 90 15.48 1.50 11.55
C GLU A 90 14.60 0.26 11.42
N ILE A 91 13.27 0.42 11.35
CA ILE A 91 12.34 -0.69 11.05
C ILE A 91 12.66 -1.27 9.67
N HIS A 92 12.78 -0.43 8.65
CA HIS A 92 13.14 -0.84 7.29
C HIS A 92 14.46 -1.63 7.27
N ARG A 93 15.46 -1.19 8.02
CA ARG A 93 16.74 -1.91 8.17
C ARG A 93 16.57 -3.27 8.84
N CYS A 94 15.71 -3.38 9.86
CA CYS A 94 15.43 -4.64 10.53
C CYS A 94 14.69 -5.62 9.59
N LEU A 95 13.69 -5.16 8.84
CA LEU A 95 13.00 -5.94 7.82
C LEU A 95 13.98 -6.43 6.73
N LYS A 96 14.86 -5.55 6.25
CA LYS A 96 15.91 -5.90 5.26
C LYS A 96 16.86 -7.00 5.76
N LYS A 97 17.06 -7.16 7.07
CA LYS A 97 17.85 -8.28 7.62
C LYS A 97 17.13 -9.62 7.50
N PHE A 98 15.80 -9.64 7.69
CA PHE A 98 14.99 -10.83 7.48
C PHE A 98 14.85 -11.18 6.00
N HIS A 99 14.65 -10.16 5.15
CA HIS A 99 14.45 -10.36 3.71
C HIS A 99 15.36 -9.47 2.85
N PRO A 100 16.66 -9.81 2.72
CA PRO A 100 17.63 -8.98 2.00
C PRO A 100 17.30 -8.73 0.52
N PHE A 101 16.59 -9.65 -0.12
CA PHE A 101 16.22 -9.55 -1.54
C PHE A 101 14.81 -9.00 -1.77
N LEU A 102 13.97 -9.01 -0.72
CA LEU A 102 12.57 -8.61 -0.81
C LEU A 102 12.35 -7.18 -0.35
N THR A 103 13.03 -6.77 0.72
CA THR A 103 12.79 -5.45 1.28
C THR A 103 13.44 -4.37 0.42
N GLY A 104 12.65 -3.50 -0.21
CA GLY A 104 13.12 -2.54 -1.21
C GLY A 104 12.56 -1.12 -1.01
N PRO A 105 12.81 -0.20 -1.95
CA PRO A 105 12.25 1.15 -1.91
C PRO A 105 10.71 1.19 -1.73
N GLU A 106 10.00 0.17 -2.20
CA GLU A 106 8.56 -0.05 -2.07
C GLU A 106 8.07 -0.18 -0.63
N ASP A 107 8.94 -0.60 0.29
CA ASP A 107 8.60 -0.79 1.71
C ASP A 107 8.70 0.50 2.54
N ALA A 108 9.03 1.63 1.91
CA ALA A 108 9.11 2.91 2.61
C ALA A 108 7.78 3.29 3.29
N THR A 109 6.65 3.04 2.61
CA THR A 109 5.31 3.33 3.13
C THR A 109 4.98 2.46 4.33
N SER A 110 5.14 1.14 4.20
CA SER A 110 4.94 0.19 5.29
C SER A 110 5.83 0.54 6.49
N SER A 111 7.09 0.94 6.25
CA SER A 111 8.02 1.29 7.32
C SER A 111 7.61 2.56 8.07
N VAL A 112 7.11 3.58 7.35
CA VAL A 112 6.58 4.82 7.95
C VAL A 112 5.35 4.53 8.80
N MET A 113 4.40 3.76 8.28
CA MET A 113 3.22 3.38 9.06
C MET A 113 3.61 2.57 10.29
N LEU A 114 4.52 1.61 10.14
CA LEU A 114 4.95 0.78 11.27
C LEU A 114 5.63 1.59 12.37
N ALA A 115 6.21 2.75 12.02
CA ALA A 115 6.82 3.65 12.99
C ALA A 115 5.80 4.32 13.93
N THR A 116 4.51 4.40 13.55
CA THR A 116 3.44 4.99 14.38
C THR A 116 2.89 4.03 15.43
N LEU A 117 3.24 2.74 15.36
CA LEU A 117 2.96 1.77 16.42
C LEU A 117 3.62 2.17 17.73
N ASP A 118 3.00 1.78 18.86
CA ASP A 118 3.38 2.12 20.24
C ASP A 118 4.90 2.37 20.39
N ALA A 119 5.25 3.60 20.77
CA ALA A 119 6.63 4.06 20.90
C ALA A 119 7.50 3.15 21.80
N LYS A 120 6.89 2.39 22.72
CA LYS A 120 7.57 1.41 23.58
C LYS A 120 8.09 0.19 22.81
N LEU A 121 7.48 -0.15 21.68
CA LEU A 121 7.99 -1.21 20.81
C LEU A 121 9.27 -0.72 20.14
N SER A 122 10.33 -1.51 20.20
CA SER A 122 11.56 -1.21 19.47
C SER A 122 11.38 -1.52 17.97
N PRO A 123 12.18 -0.90 17.07
CA PRO A 123 12.17 -1.25 15.66
C PRO A 123 12.37 -2.75 15.38
N GLN A 124 13.20 -3.41 16.18
CA GLN A 124 13.40 -4.87 16.07
C GLN A 124 12.14 -5.64 16.50
N ALA A 125 11.50 -5.26 17.60
CA ALA A 125 10.27 -5.92 18.05
C ALA A 125 9.14 -5.80 17.02
N ILE A 126 9.02 -4.65 16.36
CA ILE A 126 8.09 -4.45 15.24
C ILE A 126 8.45 -5.38 14.08
N ALA A 127 9.72 -5.41 13.67
CA ALA A 127 10.17 -6.33 12.61
C ALA A 127 9.92 -7.81 12.95
N ASP A 128 10.06 -8.21 14.22
CA ASP A 128 9.77 -9.58 14.67
C ASP A 128 8.27 -9.91 14.63
N ILE A 129 7.38 -8.92 14.77
CA ILE A 129 5.94 -9.10 14.58
C ILE A 129 5.62 -9.23 13.09
N VAL A 130 6.22 -8.41 12.24
CA VAL A 130 6.08 -8.51 10.78
C VAL A 130 6.57 -9.87 10.29
N GLU A 131 7.75 -10.32 10.72
CA GLU A 131 8.30 -11.63 10.37
C GLU A 131 7.39 -12.79 10.82
N PHE A 132 6.78 -12.67 12.01
CA PHE A 132 5.80 -13.65 12.47
C PHE A 132 4.63 -13.78 11.48
N TYR A 133 4.03 -12.67 11.05
CA TYR A 133 2.95 -12.71 10.07
C TYR A 133 3.43 -13.21 8.71
N PHE A 134 4.63 -12.81 8.26
CA PHE A 134 5.19 -13.26 6.99
C PHE A 134 5.32 -14.79 6.94
N GLN A 135 5.84 -15.42 7.99
CA GLN A 135 5.97 -16.88 8.04
C GLN A 135 4.61 -17.57 8.17
N GLU A 136 3.74 -17.10 9.07
CA GLU A 136 2.43 -17.73 9.27
C GLU A 136 1.56 -17.64 8.02
N PHE A 137 1.69 -16.59 7.21
CA PHE A 137 1.00 -16.47 5.92
C PHE A 137 1.68 -17.24 4.79
N ALA A 138 3.02 -17.35 4.77
CA ALA A 138 3.68 -18.26 3.84
C ALA A 138 3.21 -19.71 4.01
N ASP A 139 2.88 -20.11 5.24
CA ASP A 139 2.29 -21.43 5.56
C ASP A 139 0.81 -21.55 5.14
N LEU A 140 0.17 -20.48 4.67
CA LEU A 140 -1.16 -20.46 4.05
C LEU A 140 -1.10 -20.43 2.51
N ASP A 141 0.01 -20.88 1.92
CA ASP A 141 0.25 -20.91 0.46
C ASP A 141 0.34 -19.53 -0.22
N PHE A 142 0.50 -18.45 0.56
CA PHE A 142 0.90 -17.17 -0.02
C PHE A 142 2.33 -17.26 -0.57
N HIS A 143 2.55 -16.73 -1.77
CA HIS A 143 3.88 -16.73 -2.38
C HIS A 143 4.79 -15.75 -1.63
N LYS A 144 6.05 -16.12 -1.41
CA LYS A 144 7.05 -15.28 -0.73
C LYS A 144 7.54 -14.15 -1.65
N ASN A 145 6.71 -13.13 -1.81
CA ASN A 145 6.91 -11.96 -2.66
C ASN A 145 6.61 -10.66 -1.89
N ASN A 146 6.72 -9.52 -2.59
CA ASN A 146 6.53 -8.20 -2.00
C ASN A 146 5.11 -8.03 -1.46
N GLY A 147 4.11 -8.59 -2.15
CA GLY A 147 2.73 -8.60 -1.65
C GLY A 147 2.57 -9.30 -0.30
N LEU A 148 3.31 -10.39 -0.04
CA LEU A 148 3.29 -11.07 1.26
C LEU A 148 3.94 -10.23 2.36
N GLN A 149 5.05 -9.55 2.06
CA GLN A 149 5.70 -8.65 3.00
C GLN A 149 4.78 -7.46 3.34
N ALA A 150 4.08 -6.90 2.35
CA ALA A 150 3.09 -5.85 2.56
C ALA A 150 1.92 -6.32 3.43
N LEU A 151 1.34 -7.50 3.15
CA LEU A 151 0.30 -8.10 3.98
C LEU A 151 0.77 -8.31 5.43
N ALA A 152 2.00 -8.80 5.62
CA ALA A 152 2.58 -9.00 6.94
C ALA A 152 2.76 -7.68 7.70
N ALA A 153 3.24 -6.63 7.03
CA ALA A 153 3.36 -5.29 7.61
C ALA A 153 1.99 -4.72 8.01
N THR A 154 0.99 -4.82 7.14
CA THR A 154 -0.38 -4.38 7.44
C THR A 154 -0.99 -5.16 8.61
N SER A 155 -0.69 -6.45 8.73
CA SER A 155 -1.15 -7.27 9.85
C SER A 155 -0.52 -6.84 11.18
N ALA A 156 0.76 -6.47 11.15
CA ALA A 156 1.43 -5.87 12.30
C ALA A 156 0.84 -4.51 12.68
N LEU A 157 0.44 -3.68 11.70
CA LEU A 157 -0.26 -2.42 11.94
C LEU A 157 -1.61 -2.60 12.61
N LEU A 158 -2.41 -3.56 12.14
CA LEU A 158 -3.77 -3.78 12.63
C LEU A 158 -3.81 -4.30 14.08
N TYR A 159 -2.83 -5.11 14.48
CA TYR A 159 -2.86 -5.80 15.77
C TYR A 159 -1.78 -5.34 16.76
N GLY A 160 -0.68 -4.74 16.30
CA GLY A 160 0.45 -4.32 17.13
C GLY A 160 1.15 -5.46 17.89
N LYS A 161 0.79 -6.72 17.63
CA LYS A 161 1.29 -7.92 18.30
C LYS A 161 1.15 -9.15 17.39
N LYS A 162 1.76 -10.26 17.80
CA LYS A 162 1.60 -11.57 17.16
C LYS A 162 0.22 -12.14 17.51
N ASP A 163 -0.67 -12.22 16.52
CA ASP A 163 -2.05 -12.67 16.71
C ASP A 163 -2.39 -13.87 15.81
N ARG A 164 -2.40 -15.07 16.40
CA ARG A 164 -2.75 -16.31 15.70
C ARG A 164 -4.25 -16.43 15.40
N THR A 165 -5.08 -15.76 16.17
CA THR A 165 -6.53 -15.72 15.89
C THR A 165 -6.77 -14.97 14.59
N PHE A 166 -6.02 -13.90 14.34
CA PHE A 166 -6.07 -13.21 13.05
C PHE A 166 -5.59 -14.08 11.89
N VAL A 167 -4.48 -14.80 12.05
CA VAL A 167 -4.00 -15.76 11.02
C VAL A 167 -5.09 -16.79 10.67
N ALA A 168 -5.80 -17.30 11.68
CA ALA A 168 -6.92 -18.23 11.46
C ALA A 168 -8.09 -17.59 10.69
N ARG A 169 -8.36 -16.29 10.89
CA ARG A 169 -9.39 -15.54 10.13
C ARG A 169 -8.99 -15.38 8.68
N VAL A 170 -7.73 -15.01 8.41
CA VAL A 170 -7.18 -14.95 7.05
C VAL A 170 -7.33 -16.31 6.37
N ARG A 171 -6.95 -17.41 7.04
CA ARG A 171 -7.16 -18.77 6.52
C ARG A 171 -8.63 -19.08 6.20
N SER A 172 -9.55 -18.68 7.08
CA SER A 172 -10.99 -18.88 6.84
C SER A 172 -11.47 -18.13 5.60
N LEU A 173 -11.01 -16.89 5.42
CA LEU A 173 -11.33 -16.08 4.24
C LEU A 173 -10.73 -16.70 2.95
N LEU A 174 -9.50 -17.19 2.99
CA LEU A 174 -8.90 -17.90 1.85
C LEU A 174 -9.72 -19.13 1.45
N ASN A 175 -10.14 -19.94 2.41
CA ASN A 175 -10.99 -21.09 2.17
C ASN A 175 -12.36 -20.70 1.59
N GLU A 176 -12.88 -19.54 1.95
CA GLU A 176 -14.14 -19.03 1.42
C GLU A 176 -14.01 -18.53 -0.02
N LEU A 177 -12.92 -17.82 -0.34
CA LEU A 177 -12.62 -17.41 -1.71
C LEU A 177 -12.40 -18.61 -2.62
N ASP A 178 -11.64 -19.62 -2.17
CA ASP A 178 -11.39 -20.85 -2.93
C ASP A 178 -12.67 -21.64 -3.22
N LYS A 179 -13.57 -21.76 -2.24
CA LYS A 179 -14.90 -22.39 -2.42
C LYS A 179 -15.78 -21.69 -3.46
N ASN A 180 -15.53 -20.42 -3.75
CA ASN A 180 -16.24 -19.63 -4.75
C ASN A 180 -15.41 -19.45 -6.04
N ASP A 181 -14.44 -20.32 -6.29
CA ASP A 181 -13.56 -20.32 -7.47
C ASP A 181 -12.75 -19.01 -7.67
N MET A 182 -12.52 -18.28 -6.58
CA MET A 182 -11.76 -17.03 -6.59
C MET A 182 -10.29 -17.29 -6.27
N LYS A 183 -9.50 -17.53 -7.31
CA LYS A 183 -8.04 -17.72 -7.18
C LYS A 183 -7.38 -16.45 -6.63
N VAL A 184 -6.71 -16.61 -5.50
CA VAL A 184 -5.96 -15.54 -4.83
C VAL A 184 -4.74 -15.13 -5.65
N LYS A 185 -4.56 -13.82 -5.86
CA LYS A 185 -3.47 -13.19 -6.60
C LYS A 185 -2.71 -12.25 -5.68
N GLU A 186 -1.43 -12.01 -5.97
CA GLU A 186 -0.57 -11.09 -5.20
C GLU A 186 -1.24 -9.74 -4.96
N LEU A 187 -1.91 -9.20 -5.99
CA LEU A 187 -2.66 -7.95 -5.92
C LEU A 187 -3.72 -7.92 -4.79
N TYR A 188 -4.21 -9.07 -4.36
CA TYR A 188 -5.26 -9.16 -3.34
C TYR A 188 -4.69 -9.31 -1.93
N TYR A 189 -3.41 -9.64 -1.77
CA TYR A 189 -2.87 -10.11 -0.49
C TYR A 189 -3.14 -9.09 0.62
N ASN A 190 -2.81 -7.82 0.38
CA ASN A 190 -3.01 -6.78 1.38
C ASN A 190 -4.51 -6.54 1.69
N THR A 191 -5.35 -6.49 0.66
CA THR A 191 -6.81 -6.33 0.83
C THR A 191 -7.44 -7.53 1.54
N ILE A 192 -6.93 -8.76 1.35
CA ILE A 192 -7.36 -9.95 2.09
C ILE A 192 -7.09 -9.78 3.59
N GLY A 193 -5.92 -9.24 3.96
CA GLY A 193 -5.60 -8.97 5.36
C GLY A 193 -6.60 -7.99 5.99
N ILE A 194 -6.83 -6.86 5.32
CA ILE A 194 -7.74 -5.82 5.81
C ILE A 194 -9.19 -6.34 5.85
N LEU A 195 -9.64 -7.04 4.80
CA LEU A 195 -10.97 -7.64 4.75
C LEU A 195 -11.17 -8.68 5.85
N ALA A 196 -10.18 -9.55 6.10
CA ALA A 196 -10.24 -10.52 7.21
C ALA A 196 -10.33 -9.84 8.58
N TYR A 197 -9.70 -8.68 8.74
CA TYR A 197 -9.79 -7.88 9.95
C TYR A 197 -11.19 -7.28 10.11
N VAL A 198 -11.75 -6.67 9.07
CA VAL A 198 -13.08 -6.02 9.11
C VAL A 198 -14.20 -7.04 9.30
N LEU A 199 -14.11 -8.18 8.61
CA LEU A 199 -15.08 -9.25 8.78
C LEU A 199 -15.11 -9.77 10.21
N ASP A 200 -14.00 -9.69 10.94
CA ASP A 200 -13.87 -10.15 12.33
C ASP A 200 -14.39 -11.60 12.52
N GLY A 201 -14.19 -12.45 11.50
CA GLY A 201 -14.67 -13.84 11.46
C GLY A 201 -16.07 -14.05 10.87
N LYS A 202 -16.75 -13.00 10.43
CA LYS A 202 -17.95 -13.11 9.58
C LYS A 202 -17.57 -13.62 8.19
N LYS A 203 -18.53 -14.25 7.52
CA LYS A 203 -18.42 -14.71 6.14
C LYS A 203 -18.70 -13.58 5.16
N LEU A 204 -18.23 -13.74 3.92
CA LEU A 204 -18.64 -12.91 2.81
C LEU A 204 -20.13 -13.12 2.54
N ASP A 205 -20.85 -12.02 2.34
CA ASP A 205 -22.26 -12.06 1.94
C ASP A 205 -22.42 -11.92 0.43
N SER A 206 -23.66 -12.03 -0.06
CA SER A 206 -23.94 -12.00 -1.51
C SER A 206 -23.52 -10.69 -2.18
N ARG A 207 -23.49 -9.57 -1.44
CA ARG A 207 -23.15 -8.24 -1.99
C ARG A 207 -21.71 -8.22 -2.48
N PHE A 208 -20.80 -8.89 -1.79
CA PHE A 208 -19.42 -9.02 -2.24
C PHE A 208 -19.34 -9.67 -3.63
N PHE A 209 -20.02 -10.80 -3.82
CA PHE A 209 -20.00 -11.54 -5.08
C PHE A 209 -20.74 -10.79 -6.20
N GLU A 210 -21.85 -10.12 -5.87
CA GLU A 210 -22.59 -9.25 -6.79
C GLU A 210 -21.69 -8.08 -7.26
N LEU A 211 -20.91 -7.49 -6.37
CA LEU A 211 -19.97 -6.41 -6.70
C LEU A 211 -18.84 -6.88 -7.61
N VAL A 212 -18.25 -8.05 -7.34
CA VAL A 212 -17.24 -8.67 -8.22
C VAL A 212 -17.80 -8.92 -9.62
N ALA A 213 -19.02 -9.46 -9.72
CA ALA A 213 -19.68 -9.72 -11.00
C ALA A 213 -19.99 -8.41 -11.75
N GLY A 214 -20.57 -7.42 -11.05
CA GLY A 214 -20.92 -6.12 -11.63
C GLY A 214 -19.71 -5.38 -12.18
N LEU A 215 -18.63 -5.27 -11.40
CA LEU A 215 -17.41 -4.58 -11.85
C LEU A 215 -16.71 -5.30 -13.00
N SER A 216 -16.77 -6.64 -13.05
CA SER A 216 -16.20 -7.42 -14.16
C SER A 216 -16.92 -7.16 -15.48
N GLU A 217 -18.20 -6.78 -15.44
CA GLU A 217 -19.01 -6.49 -16.63
C GLU A 217 -18.90 -5.04 -17.11
N LEU A 218 -18.37 -4.11 -16.30
CA LEU A 218 -18.23 -2.71 -16.69
C LEU A 218 -17.24 -2.54 -17.87
N PRO A 219 -17.67 -1.94 -19.00
CA PRO A 219 -16.84 -1.82 -20.21
C PRO A 219 -15.47 -1.17 -19.97
N GLY A 220 -15.41 -0.16 -19.10
CA GLY A 220 -14.17 0.53 -18.74
C GLY A 220 -13.20 -0.31 -17.89
N LEU A 221 -13.71 -1.29 -17.14
CA LEU A 221 -12.91 -2.17 -16.28
C LEU A 221 -12.50 -3.46 -16.97
N LYS A 222 -13.22 -3.89 -18.02
CA LYS A 222 -12.83 -5.01 -18.88
C LYS A 222 -11.42 -4.85 -19.45
N PHE A 223 -11.02 -3.62 -19.76
CA PHE A 223 -9.67 -3.29 -20.23
C PHE A 223 -8.56 -3.59 -19.21
N PHE A 224 -8.85 -3.39 -17.91
CA PHE A 224 -7.91 -3.65 -16.81
C PHE A 224 -7.94 -5.11 -16.32
N GLY A 225 -8.89 -5.92 -16.82
CA GLY A 225 -8.98 -7.35 -16.56
C GLY A 225 -9.68 -7.74 -15.25
N LYS A 226 -10.05 -9.02 -15.16
CA LYS A 226 -10.80 -9.59 -14.03
C LYS A 226 -10.06 -9.46 -12.69
N THR A 227 -8.73 -9.51 -12.71
CA THR A 227 -7.90 -9.35 -11.52
C THR A 227 -8.10 -7.99 -10.87
N PHE A 228 -8.01 -6.92 -11.67
CA PHE A 228 -8.23 -5.56 -11.20
C PHE A 228 -9.67 -5.35 -10.70
N ALA A 229 -10.67 -5.81 -11.46
CA ALA A 229 -12.07 -5.72 -11.05
C ALA A 229 -12.34 -6.40 -9.70
N THR A 230 -11.70 -7.56 -9.45
CA THR A 230 -11.80 -8.28 -8.17
C THR A 230 -11.14 -7.50 -7.03
N ALA A 231 -9.94 -6.97 -7.23
CA ALA A 231 -9.26 -6.15 -6.23
C ALA A 231 -10.06 -4.88 -5.86
N LEU A 232 -10.66 -4.24 -6.87
CA LEU A 232 -11.54 -3.09 -6.67
C LEU A 232 -12.82 -3.49 -5.91
N ALA A 233 -13.44 -4.62 -6.25
CA ALA A 233 -14.59 -5.13 -5.51
C ALA A 233 -14.26 -5.42 -4.05
N MET A 234 -13.12 -6.07 -3.76
CA MET A 234 -12.68 -6.32 -2.39
C MET A 234 -12.48 -5.01 -1.62
N SER A 235 -11.90 -4.00 -2.26
CA SER A 235 -11.65 -2.69 -1.61
C SER A 235 -12.96 -1.94 -1.32
N LEU A 236 -13.86 -1.86 -2.30
CA LEU A 236 -15.17 -1.21 -2.16
C LEU A 236 -16.08 -1.95 -1.18
N TYR A 237 -16.08 -3.29 -1.21
CA TYR A 237 -16.82 -4.07 -0.23
C TYR A 237 -16.26 -3.83 1.18
N THR A 238 -14.93 -3.84 1.33
CA THR A 238 -14.27 -3.51 2.59
C THR A 238 -14.72 -2.13 3.08
N GLU A 239 -14.74 -1.12 2.21
CA GLU A 239 -15.25 0.23 2.49
C GLU A 239 -16.73 0.21 2.94
N GLU A 240 -17.58 -0.54 2.25
CA GLU A 240 -19.01 -0.65 2.57
C GLU A 240 -19.24 -1.28 3.97
N ILE A 241 -18.46 -2.30 4.33
CA ILE A 241 -18.59 -2.98 5.62
C ILE A 241 -17.76 -2.34 6.74
N THR A 242 -16.94 -1.31 6.44
CA THR A 242 -16.08 -0.60 7.41
C THR A 242 -16.76 0.53 8.17
N GLY A 243 -18.10 0.55 8.27
CA GLY A 243 -18.82 1.42 9.21
C GLY A 243 -18.44 1.26 10.72
N GLN A 244 -17.34 0.56 11.02
CA GLN A 244 -16.74 0.28 12.32
C GLN A 244 -15.22 0.60 12.38
N MET A 245 -14.55 0.96 11.28
CA MET A 245 -13.15 1.41 11.28
C MET A 245 -13.05 2.91 11.55
N ASN A 246 -11.95 3.35 12.15
CA ASN A 246 -11.65 4.78 12.23
C ASN A 246 -11.14 5.30 10.87
N GLN A 247 -11.14 6.62 10.70
CA GLN A 247 -10.75 7.28 9.45
C GLN A 247 -9.31 6.93 9.03
N GLU A 248 -8.39 6.85 9.99
CA GLU A 248 -6.98 6.50 9.76
C GLU A 248 -6.83 5.11 9.10
N GLN A 249 -7.59 4.11 9.55
CA GLN A 249 -7.54 2.76 9.00
C GLN A 249 -8.08 2.70 7.55
N VAL A 250 -9.12 3.47 7.24
CA VAL A 250 -9.68 3.57 5.87
C VAL A 250 -8.71 4.29 4.93
N GLU A 251 -8.09 5.37 5.39
CA GLU A 251 -7.07 6.09 4.62
C GLU A 251 -5.83 5.22 4.37
N ASN A 252 -5.39 4.45 5.36
CA ASN A 252 -4.31 3.47 5.23
C ASN A 252 -4.62 2.39 4.17
N LEU A 253 -5.86 1.92 4.11
CA LEU A 253 -6.33 1.02 3.05
C LEU A 253 -6.28 1.73 1.69
N MET A 254 -6.72 2.98 1.60
CA MET A 254 -6.70 3.76 0.36
C MET A 254 -5.27 4.01 -0.15
N VAL A 255 -4.33 4.40 0.72
CA VAL A 255 -2.92 4.58 0.36
C VAL A 255 -2.29 3.27 -0.07
N SER A 256 -2.58 2.18 0.65
CA SER A 256 -2.12 0.84 0.28
C SER A 256 -2.57 0.46 -1.13
N VAL A 257 -3.83 0.72 -1.49
CA VAL A 257 -4.35 0.49 -2.85
C VAL A 257 -3.61 1.36 -3.89
N HIS A 258 -3.35 2.63 -3.59
CA HIS A 258 -2.60 3.53 -4.50
C HIS A 258 -1.14 3.11 -4.69
N VAL A 259 -0.48 2.65 -3.62
CA VAL A 259 0.89 2.11 -3.66
C VAL A 259 0.91 0.83 -4.49
N LEU A 260 -0.06 -0.07 -4.31
CA LEU A 260 -0.20 -1.27 -5.13
C LEU A 260 -0.40 -0.94 -6.62
N ILE A 261 -1.24 0.05 -6.94
CA ILE A 261 -1.40 0.55 -8.31
C ILE A 261 -0.06 1.07 -8.88
N ALA A 262 0.70 1.81 -8.07
CA ALA A 262 2.03 2.29 -8.48
C ALA A 262 3.03 1.14 -8.71
N MET A 263 3.04 0.12 -7.85
CA MET A 263 3.88 -1.08 -7.99
C MET A 263 3.58 -1.86 -9.29
N GLU A 264 2.30 -2.08 -9.59
CA GLU A 264 1.86 -2.77 -10.81
C GLU A 264 2.27 -2.01 -12.08
N GLN A 265 2.14 -0.67 -12.06
CA GLN A 265 2.54 0.18 -13.18
C GLN A 265 4.06 0.21 -13.38
N ALA A 266 4.85 0.30 -12.30
CA ALA A 266 6.31 0.26 -12.38
C ALA A 266 6.82 -1.07 -12.95
N SER A 267 6.19 -2.18 -12.56
CA SER A 267 6.51 -3.52 -13.06
C SER A 267 6.17 -3.68 -14.55
N ALA A 268 5.03 -3.14 -15.01
CA ALA A 268 4.65 -3.16 -16.43
C ALA A 268 5.60 -2.32 -17.32
N VAL A 269 6.08 -1.17 -16.82
CA VAL A 269 7.08 -0.34 -17.51
C VAL A 269 8.43 -1.06 -17.58
N ALA A 270 8.87 -1.70 -16.49
CA ALA A 270 10.10 -2.48 -16.46
C ALA A 270 10.07 -3.68 -17.41
N ALA A 271 8.94 -4.39 -17.50
CA ALA A 271 8.75 -5.49 -18.44
C ALA A 271 8.80 -5.02 -19.91
N THR A 272 8.21 -3.85 -20.21
CA THR A 272 8.24 -3.25 -21.54
C THR A 272 9.64 -2.76 -21.91
N ALA A 273 10.37 -2.17 -20.96
CA ALA A 273 11.75 -1.74 -21.14
C ALA A 273 12.69 -2.94 -21.34
N ALA A 274 12.52 -4.01 -20.57
CA ALA A 274 13.27 -5.25 -20.73
C ALA A 274 12.99 -5.94 -22.08
N ALA A 275 11.72 -5.98 -22.52
CA ALA A 275 11.34 -6.51 -23.82
C ALA A 275 11.93 -5.67 -24.98
N SER A 276 11.93 -4.35 -24.82
CA SER A 276 12.50 -3.41 -25.81
C SER A 276 14.03 -3.50 -25.86
N ALA A 277 14.70 -3.65 -24.71
CA ALA A 277 16.14 -3.88 -24.63
C ALA A 277 16.54 -5.24 -25.21
N ALA A 278 15.75 -6.29 -24.94
CA ALA A 278 15.96 -7.61 -25.54
C ALA A 278 15.79 -7.57 -27.07
N ALA A 279 14.74 -6.91 -27.58
CA ALA A 279 14.51 -6.73 -29.02
C ALA A 279 15.62 -5.91 -29.72
N ALA A 280 16.15 -4.88 -29.03
CA ALA A 280 17.28 -4.10 -29.52
C ALA A 280 18.61 -4.87 -29.47
N SER A 281 18.76 -5.84 -28.56
CA SER A 281 19.93 -6.73 -28.51
C SER A 281 19.88 -7.89 -29.52
N SER A 282 18.69 -8.17 -30.06
CA SER A 282 18.45 -9.17 -31.10
C SER A 282 18.32 -8.57 -32.52
N SER A 283 18.58 -7.26 -32.67
CA SER A 283 18.63 -6.53 -33.93
C SER A 283 20.07 -6.15 -34.26
#